data_AF-A0A8H4U5C3-F1
#
_entry.id   AF-A0A8H4U5C3-F1
#
_cell.length_a   1.000
_cell.length_b   1.000
_cell.length_c   1.000
_cell.angle_alpha   90.00
_cell.angle_beta   90.00
_cell.angle_gamma   90.00
#
_symmetry.space_group_name_H-M   'P 1'
#
loop_
_entity.id
_entity.type
_entity.pdbx_description
1 polymer ?
#
loop_
_entity_poly.entity_id
_entity_poly.type
_entity_poly.pdbx_seq_one_letter_code
_entity_poly.pdbx_strand_id
1 'polypeptide(L)'
;MSHHSSSESVPKTIEEFRGSERVVERPCDEVFPNIKLQAWTSHGDGCLVIIPTENEDKVNLFRAKLQQKKPSNIALQFLCIRTSDDGYSQSFDEQGKTCAEKRVWKVANTFNENYSDYLEDNRIGTVLFAVIESFFQLSNVERPVDAAVIVVHNAMTGQTEAGVSKGVTLHPAFVEEARSRGFVYGDQERCRTTAGEVVAERIKDVDKANWQEPASGKSRYEIVGERIEAMNIPWNAK
;
A
#
# COMPACT_ATOMS: atom_id res chain seq x y z
N MET A 1 -27.16 -14.90 27.26
CA MET A 1 -26.51 -15.82 26.29
C MET A 1 -25.03 -15.58 26.39
N SER A 2 -24.31 -16.58 26.88
CA SER A 2 -22.87 -16.56 27.14
C SER A 2 -22.11 -16.76 25.84
N HIS A 3 -21.50 -15.70 25.30
CA HIS A 3 -20.51 -15.83 24.24
C HIS A 3 -19.28 -16.54 24.80
N HIS A 4 -19.08 -17.80 24.40
CA HIS A 4 -17.79 -18.46 24.50
C HIS A 4 -16.81 -17.75 23.55
N SER A 5 -16.08 -16.77 24.07
CA SER A 5 -14.80 -16.37 23.48
C SER A 5 -13.81 -17.46 23.87
N SER A 6 -13.57 -18.42 22.99
CA SER A 6 -12.36 -19.23 23.10
C SER A 6 -11.19 -18.25 23.00
N SER A 7 -10.48 -18.04 24.11
CA SER A 7 -9.27 -17.23 24.09
C SER A 7 -8.26 -17.95 23.20
N GLU A 8 -8.20 -17.58 21.93
CA GLU A 8 -7.11 -18.02 21.07
C GLU A 8 -5.81 -17.60 21.76
N SER A 9 -4.91 -18.56 21.94
CA SER A 9 -3.62 -18.28 22.55
C SER A 9 -2.77 -17.49 21.56
N VAL A 10 -2.12 -16.42 22.03
CA VAL A 10 -1.14 -15.66 21.23
C VAL A 10 -0.02 -16.60 20.78
N PRO A 11 0.23 -16.76 19.46
CA PRO A 11 1.34 -17.58 18.96
C PRO A 11 2.69 -17.09 19.51
N LYS A 12 3.55 -18.02 19.91
CA LYS A 12 4.90 -17.76 20.46
C LYS A 12 6.01 -18.41 19.64
N THR A 13 5.67 -19.39 18.81
CA THR A 13 6.61 -20.10 17.93
C THR A 13 6.16 -20.01 16.48
N ILE A 14 7.08 -20.24 15.54
CA ILE A 14 6.73 -20.24 14.11
C ILE A 14 5.78 -21.39 13.79
N GLU A 15 5.88 -22.52 14.49
CA GLU A 15 4.95 -23.65 14.37
C GLU A 15 3.52 -23.27 14.77
N GLU A 16 3.36 -22.54 15.88
CA GLU A 16 2.05 -22.03 16.32
C GLU A 16 1.50 -20.92 15.41
N PHE A 17 2.39 -20.14 14.79
CA PHE A 17 2.00 -19.04 13.90
C PHE A 17 1.59 -19.53 12.51
N ARG A 18 2.14 -20.66 12.06
CA ARG A 18 1.84 -21.19 10.72
C ARG A 18 0.37 -21.56 10.58
N GLY A 19 -0.31 -20.90 9.64
CA GLY A 19 -1.74 -21.11 9.41
C GLY A 19 -2.65 -20.60 10.54
N SER A 20 -2.12 -19.83 11.50
CA SER A 20 -2.93 -19.26 12.59
C SER A 20 -3.79 -18.08 12.13
N GLU A 21 -3.46 -17.50 10.96
CA GLU A 21 -4.17 -16.37 10.38
C GLU A 21 -4.80 -16.76 9.04
N ARG A 22 -5.81 -15.99 8.64
CA ARG A 22 -6.58 -16.27 7.42
C ARG A 22 -6.56 -15.07 6.49
N VAL A 23 -6.51 -15.38 5.20
CA VAL A 23 -6.80 -14.40 4.15
C VAL A 23 -8.30 -14.13 4.16
N VAL A 24 -8.68 -12.86 4.23
CA VAL A 24 -10.07 -12.40 4.23
C VAL A 24 -10.32 -11.47 3.06
N GLU A 25 -11.59 -11.34 2.67
CA GLU A 25 -12.00 -10.33 1.70
C GLU A 25 -11.66 -8.91 2.18
N ARG A 26 -11.64 -7.97 1.23
CA ARG A 26 -11.30 -6.57 1.49
C ARG A 26 -12.06 -6.02 2.71
N PRO A 27 -11.38 -5.41 3.69
CA PRO A 27 -11.97 -5.12 4.99
C PRO A 27 -12.75 -3.79 5.04
N CYS A 28 -12.72 -2.97 3.98
CA CYS A 28 -13.44 -1.71 3.91
C CYS A 28 -13.77 -1.31 2.46
N ASP A 29 -14.63 -0.30 2.31
CA ASP A 29 -15.09 0.20 1.01
C ASP A 29 -14.00 0.90 0.20
N GLU A 30 -14.09 0.79 -1.13
CA GLU A 30 -13.13 1.35 -2.10
C GLU A 30 -13.38 2.83 -2.46
N VAL A 31 -14.19 3.55 -1.67
CA VAL A 31 -14.44 4.97 -1.92
C VAL A 31 -13.15 5.74 -1.67
N PHE A 32 -12.52 6.20 -2.75
CA PHE A 32 -11.30 6.98 -2.74
C PHE A 32 -11.60 8.41 -3.21
N PRO A 33 -11.06 9.46 -2.56
CA PRO A 33 -11.32 10.83 -2.95
C PRO A 33 -10.79 11.13 -4.36
N ASN A 34 -11.45 12.06 -5.05
CA ASN A 34 -10.99 12.55 -6.34
C ASN A 34 -9.68 13.33 -6.17
N ILE A 35 -8.59 12.80 -6.72
CA ILE A 35 -7.30 13.48 -6.80
C ILE A 35 -7.33 14.49 -7.97
N LYS A 36 -6.77 15.69 -7.75
CA LYS A 36 -6.74 16.72 -8.81
C LYS A 36 -5.70 16.41 -9.89
N LEU A 37 -6.06 16.71 -11.13
CA LEU A 37 -5.13 16.77 -12.25
C LEU A 37 -4.04 17.83 -12.00
N GLN A 38 -2.83 17.57 -12.49
CA GLN A 38 -1.67 18.47 -12.33
C GLN A 38 -1.53 19.49 -13.46
N ALA A 39 -2.29 19.34 -14.55
CA ALA A 39 -2.31 20.22 -15.73
C ALA A 39 -0.95 20.38 -16.43
N TRP A 40 -0.06 19.39 -16.31
CA TRP A 40 1.23 19.41 -16.98
C TRP A 40 1.10 19.28 -18.50
N THR A 41 2.06 19.86 -19.22
CA THR A 41 2.14 19.75 -20.68
C THR A 41 2.60 18.34 -21.07
N SER A 42 1.98 17.77 -22.10
CA SER A 42 2.37 16.49 -22.67
C SER A 42 3.47 16.69 -23.71
N HIS A 43 4.60 15.97 -23.59
CA HIS A 43 5.78 16.13 -24.45
C HIS A 43 6.12 14.90 -25.32
N GLY A 44 5.22 13.91 -25.44
CA GLY A 44 5.39 12.77 -26.34
C GLY A 44 4.40 11.64 -26.08
N ASP A 45 4.79 10.41 -26.42
CA ASP A 45 3.96 9.20 -26.24
C ASP A 45 4.48 8.30 -25.10
N GLY A 46 5.58 8.70 -24.44
CA GLY A 46 6.13 7.99 -23.30
C GLY A 46 5.22 8.07 -22.08
N CYS A 47 5.18 7.00 -21.28
CA CYS A 47 4.48 6.96 -20.01
C CYS A 47 5.47 6.80 -18.86
N LEU A 48 5.53 7.80 -17.99
CA LEU A 48 6.30 7.77 -16.75
C LEU A 48 5.43 7.24 -15.62
N VAL A 49 5.90 6.23 -14.91
CA VAL A 49 5.31 5.74 -13.67
C VAL A 49 6.20 6.19 -12.52
N ILE A 50 5.65 7.04 -11.64
CA ILE A 50 6.35 7.50 -10.45
C ILE A 50 5.83 6.73 -9.24
N ILE A 51 6.75 6.08 -8.53
CA ILE A 51 6.46 5.24 -7.36
C ILE A 51 7.04 5.94 -6.12
N PRO A 52 6.20 6.43 -5.18
CA PRO A 52 6.65 7.33 -4.13
C PRO A 52 7.20 6.61 -2.88
N THR A 53 8.05 5.61 -3.08
CA THR A 53 8.65 4.82 -1.99
C THR A 53 10.04 4.30 -2.37
N GLU A 54 10.88 4.06 -1.37
CA GLU A 54 12.17 3.36 -1.49
C GLU A 54 12.04 1.86 -1.21
N ASN A 55 10.85 1.37 -0.86
CA ASN A 55 10.63 -0.06 -0.63
C ASN A 55 10.71 -0.83 -1.97
N GLU A 56 11.80 -1.57 -2.15
CA GLU A 56 12.09 -2.28 -3.40
C GLU A 56 11.03 -3.31 -3.75
N ASP A 57 10.40 -3.97 -2.77
CA ASP A 57 9.37 -4.96 -3.04
C ASP A 57 8.11 -4.33 -3.66
N LYS A 58 7.67 -3.18 -3.12
CA LYS A 58 6.57 -2.39 -3.71
C LYS A 58 6.92 -1.89 -5.11
N VAL A 59 8.16 -1.42 -5.29
CA VAL A 59 8.65 -0.95 -6.60
C VAL A 59 8.66 -2.08 -7.62
N ASN A 60 9.23 -3.23 -7.26
CA ASN A 60 9.33 -4.41 -8.12
C ASN A 60 7.95 -4.97 -8.46
N LEU A 61 7.02 -4.98 -7.49
CA LEU A 61 5.64 -5.40 -7.71
C LEU A 61 4.94 -4.53 -8.75
N PHE A 62 5.02 -3.20 -8.61
CA PHE A 62 4.45 -2.29 -9.61
C PHE A 62 5.11 -2.43 -10.98
N ARG A 63 6.46 -2.49 -11.01
CA ARG A 63 7.20 -2.68 -12.27
C ARG A 63 6.73 -3.93 -13.00
N ALA A 64 6.68 -5.07 -12.31
CA ALA A 64 6.26 -6.33 -12.89
C ALA A 64 4.81 -6.27 -13.41
N LYS A 65 3.86 -5.84 -12.57
CA LYS A 65 2.44 -5.86 -12.92
C LYS A 65 2.07 -4.83 -13.98
N LEU A 66 2.62 -3.61 -13.91
CA LEU A 66 2.35 -2.57 -14.92
C LEU A 66 3.02 -2.89 -16.25
N GLN A 67 4.21 -3.49 -16.25
CA GLN A 67 4.86 -3.94 -17.48
C GLN A 67 4.05 -5.03 -18.20
N GLN A 68 3.39 -5.92 -17.46
CA GLN A 68 2.50 -6.94 -18.02
C GLN A 68 1.19 -6.34 -18.57
N LYS A 69 0.64 -5.32 -17.91
CA LYS A 69 -0.66 -4.72 -18.26
C LYS A 69 -0.56 -3.56 -19.26
N LYS A 70 0.64 -3.10 -19.61
CA LYS A 70 0.78 -1.95 -20.50
C LYS A 70 0.24 -2.25 -21.90
N PRO A 71 -0.42 -1.28 -22.56
CA PRO A 71 -0.69 -1.34 -23.98
C PRO A 71 0.60 -1.51 -24.79
N SER A 72 0.50 -2.19 -25.94
CA SER A 72 1.66 -2.50 -26.80
C SER A 72 2.36 -1.26 -27.33
N ASN A 73 1.61 -0.17 -27.54
CA ASN A 73 2.09 1.12 -28.03
C ASN A 73 2.69 2.03 -26.94
N ILE A 74 2.65 1.65 -25.67
CA ILE A 74 3.18 2.47 -24.58
C ILE A 74 4.58 1.99 -24.16
N ALA A 75 5.54 2.91 -24.15
CA ALA A 75 6.84 2.75 -23.52
C ALA A 75 6.76 3.22 -22.06
N LEU A 76 7.02 2.31 -21.11
CA LEU A 76 7.05 2.64 -19.68
C LEU A 76 8.45 3.06 -19.25
N GLN A 77 8.51 4.13 -18.47
CA GLN A 77 9.66 4.54 -17.69
C GLN A 77 9.25 4.56 -16.21
N PHE A 78 10.17 4.20 -15.31
CA PHE A 78 9.90 4.16 -13.88
C PHE A 78 10.83 5.11 -13.15
N LEU A 79 10.25 5.96 -12.30
CA LEU A 79 10.98 6.86 -11.42
C LEU A 79 10.55 6.60 -9.98
N CYS A 80 11.51 6.40 -9.07
CA CYS A 80 11.22 6.25 -7.65
C CYS A 80 11.55 7.57 -6.96
N ILE A 81 10.57 8.15 -6.25
CA ILE A 81 10.75 9.38 -5.49
C ILE A 81 10.44 9.08 -4.04
N ARG A 82 11.42 9.22 -3.15
CA ARG A 82 11.16 9.05 -1.72
C ARG A 82 10.18 10.12 -1.24
N THR A 83 9.10 9.69 -0.60
CA THR A 83 8.22 10.60 0.17
C THR A 83 8.39 10.36 1.65
N SER A 84 8.39 11.42 2.46
CA SER A 84 8.44 11.34 3.92
C SER A 84 7.21 10.61 4.46
N ASP A 85 7.44 9.66 5.36
CA ASP A 85 6.42 8.97 6.16
C ASP A 85 5.96 9.79 7.38
N ASP A 86 6.46 11.03 7.53
CA ASP A 86 6.21 11.97 8.64
C ASP A 86 6.37 11.37 10.05
N GLY A 87 7.16 10.31 10.15
CA GLY A 87 7.46 9.58 11.39
C GLY A 87 6.45 8.50 11.79
N TYR A 88 5.42 8.20 10.99
CA TYR A 88 4.50 7.08 11.24
C TYR A 88 4.83 5.86 10.37
N SER A 89 4.84 4.69 10.99
CA SER A 89 5.18 3.42 10.34
C SER A 89 3.94 2.58 10.03
N GLN A 90 2.84 2.79 10.76
CA GLN A 90 1.60 2.03 10.64
C GLN A 90 0.39 2.93 10.74
N SER A 91 -0.50 2.87 9.75
CA SER A 91 -1.82 3.51 9.78
C SER A 91 -2.91 2.50 10.12
N PHE A 92 -4.05 3.00 10.64
CA PHE A 92 -5.25 2.22 10.94
C PHE A 92 -6.48 2.77 10.22
N ASP A 93 -7.42 1.87 9.89
CA ASP A 93 -8.73 2.19 9.34
C ASP A 93 -8.63 3.19 8.14
N GLU A 94 -9.40 4.28 8.16
CA GLU A 94 -9.45 5.27 7.08
C GLU A 94 -8.15 6.07 6.89
N GLN A 95 -7.20 6.01 7.84
CA GLN A 95 -5.89 6.64 7.64
C GLN A 95 -5.10 5.98 6.53
N GLY A 96 -5.34 4.71 6.20
CA GLY A 96 -4.70 4.05 5.05
C GLY A 96 -4.96 4.83 3.76
N LYS A 97 -6.22 5.22 3.52
CA LYS A 97 -6.61 6.02 2.34
C LYS A 97 -6.05 7.43 2.39
N THR A 98 -6.15 8.07 3.56
CA THR A 98 -5.62 9.43 3.78
C THR A 98 -4.12 9.50 3.53
N CYS A 99 -3.36 8.48 3.96
CA CYS A 99 -1.93 8.41 3.75
C CYS A 99 -1.58 8.14 2.28
N ALA A 100 -2.31 7.25 1.60
CA ALA A 100 -2.16 7.02 0.16
C ALA A 100 -2.40 8.32 -0.65
N GLU A 101 -3.45 9.07 -0.34
CA GLU A 101 -3.76 10.34 -0.98
C GLU A 101 -2.65 11.37 -0.74
N LYS A 102 -2.22 11.54 0.52
CA LYS A 102 -1.10 12.42 0.88
C LYS A 102 0.18 12.07 0.13
N ARG A 103 0.47 10.79 -0.11
CA ARG A 103 1.63 10.38 -0.92
C ARG A 103 1.51 10.84 -2.36
N VAL A 104 0.33 10.74 -2.97
CA VAL A 104 0.09 11.27 -4.32
C VAL A 104 0.37 12.78 -4.37
N TRP A 105 -0.17 13.53 -3.42
CA TRP A 105 0.07 14.99 -3.33
C TRP A 105 1.54 15.33 -3.14
N LYS A 106 2.22 14.66 -2.21
CA LYS A 106 3.64 14.89 -1.94
C LYS A 106 4.50 14.61 -3.17
N VAL A 107 4.27 13.48 -3.85
CA VAL A 107 5.08 13.14 -5.02
C VAL A 107 4.83 14.07 -6.20
N ALA A 108 3.60 14.54 -6.39
CA ALA A 108 3.28 15.54 -7.42
C ALA A 108 4.05 16.85 -7.17
N ASN A 109 4.03 17.36 -5.93
CA ASN A 109 4.77 18.56 -5.55
C ASN A 109 6.28 18.37 -5.71
N THR A 110 6.83 17.26 -5.18
CA THR A 110 8.27 16.96 -5.30
C THR A 110 8.70 16.83 -6.76
N PHE A 111 7.89 16.20 -7.61
CA PHE A 111 8.20 16.11 -9.04
C PHE A 111 8.21 17.49 -9.69
N ASN A 112 7.17 18.30 -9.46
CA ASN A 112 7.06 19.64 -10.02
C ASN A 112 8.21 20.57 -9.61
N GLU A 113 8.70 20.45 -8.37
CA GLU A 113 9.79 21.28 -7.85
C GLU A 113 11.18 20.86 -8.34
N ASN A 114 11.40 19.57 -8.60
CA ASN A 114 12.75 19.03 -8.80
C ASN A 114 13.00 18.45 -10.21
N TYR A 115 11.96 18.36 -11.05
CA TYR A 115 12.01 17.67 -12.35
C TYR A 115 11.34 18.49 -13.46
N SER A 116 11.52 19.82 -13.48
CA SER A 116 10.81 20.75 -14.38
C SER A 116 10.91 20.36 -15.87
N ASP A 117 12.07 19.88 -16.30
CA ASP A 117 12.36 19.63 -17.72
C ASP A 117 12.28 18.12 -18.05
N TYR A 118 12.06 17.26 -17.05
CA TYR A 118 12.13 15.81 -17.20
C TYR A 118 11.12 15.27 -18.21
N LEU A 119 9.91 15.85 -18.25
CA LEU A 119 8.87 15.41 -19.18
C LEU A 119 9.26 15.68 -20.62
N GLU A 120 9.86 16.85 -20.89
CA GLU A 120 10.33 17.23 -22.23
C GLU A 120 11.53 16.39 -22.66
N ASP A 121 12.55 16.32 -21.82
CA ASP A 121 13.80 15.59 -22.08
C ASP A 121 13.56 14.11 -22.38
N ASN A 122 12.54 13.52 -21.74
CA ASN A 122 12.23 12.09 -21.86
C ASN A 122 10.99 11.81 -22.75
N ARG A 123 10.45 12.84 -23.43
CA ARG A 123 9.29 12.73 -24.33
C ARG A 123 8.08 12.06 -23.67
N ILE A 124 7.78 12.46 -22.45
CA ILE A 124 6.69 11.91 -21.64
C ILE A 124 5.40 12.66 -21.95
N GLY A 125 4.36 11.93 -22.37
CA GLY A 125 3.01 12.46 -22.51
C GLY A 125 2.03 12.01 -21.44
N THR A 126 2.39 10.98 -20.66
CA THR A 126 1.56 10.43 -19.61
C THR A 126 2.37 10.26 -18.33
N VAL A 127 1.84 10.71 -17.20
CA VAL A 127 2.44 10.46 -15.89
C VAL A 127 1.43 9.74 -15.01
N LEU A 128 1.83 8.59 -14.48
CA LEU A 128 1.08 7.80 -13.52
C LEU A 128 1.78 7.88 -12.15
N PHE A 129 1.04 8.21 -11.09
CA PHE A 129 1.49 7.97 -9.72
C PHE A 129 0.98 6.61 -9.27
N ALA A 130 1.87 5.74 -8.80
CA ALA A 130 1.54 4.39 -8.36
C ALA A 130 1.91 4.21 -6.88
N VAL A 131 0.90 4.12 -6.01
CA VAL A 131 1.04 4.11 -4.54
C VAL A 131 0.52 2.80 -3.96
N ILE A 132 1.26 2.21 -3.01
CA ILE A 132 0.78 1.15 -2.12
C ILE A 132 0.98 1.61 -0.68
N GLU A 133 -0.12 1.76 0.05
CA GLU A 133 -0.11 2.11 1.47
C GLU A 133 -0.71 0.98 2.30
N SER A 134 0.09 0.41 3.20
CA SER A 134 -0.34 -0.66 4.10
C SER A 134 -1.02 -0.06 5.33
N PHE A 135 -2.09 -0.71 5.80
CA PHE A 135 -2.83 -0.30 6.99
C PHE A 135 -3.47 -1.52 7.67
N PHE A 136 -3.84 -1.36 8.94
CA PHE A 136 -4.67 -2.34 9.63
C PHE A 136 -6.11 -1.82 9.74
N GLN A 137 -7.09 -2.60 9.28
CA GLN A 137 -8.48 -2.38 9.66
C GLN A 137 -8.71 -2.96 11.06
N LEU A 138 -9.17 -2.12 11.99
CA LEU A 138 -9.53 -2.48 13.36
C LEU A 138 -11.03 -2.33 13.59
N SER A 139 -11.64 -1.34 12.94
CA SER A 139 -13.07 -1.04 13.09
C SER A 139 -13.92 -1.98 12.21
N ASN A 140 -15.09 -2.39 12.70
CA ASN A 140 -16.06 -3.23 11.96
C ASN A 140 -15.53 -4.59 11.45
N VAL A 141 -14.47 -5.11 12.09
CA VAL A 141 -13.92 -6.44 11.81
C VAL A 141 -13.84 -7.24 13.11
N GLU A 142 -13.97 -8.57 13.02
CA GLU A 142 -13.85 -9.46 14.19
C GLU A 142 -12.43 -9.49 14.76
N ARG A 143 -11.44 -9.38 13.88
CA ARG A 143 -10.00 -9.46 14.18
C ARG A 143 -9.27 -8.44 13.31
N PRO A 144 -8.19 -7.78 13.80
CA PRO A 144 -7.41 -6.87 12.99
C PRO A 144 -7.00 -7.47 11.64
N VAL A 145 -7.10 -6.69 10.58
CA VAL A 145 -6.80 -7.13 9.21
C VAL A 145 -5.73 -6.23 8.61
N ASP A 146 -4.56 -6.79 8.28
CA ASP A 146 -3.55 -6.10 7.46
C ASP A 146 -3.95 -6.13 6.00
N ALA A 147 -4.11 -4.97 5.39
CA ALA A 147 -4.43 -4.81 3.99
C ALA A 147 -3.63 -3.63 3.40
N ALA A 148 -3.79 -3.39 2.10
CA ALA A 148 -3.19 -2.22 1.46
C ALA A 148 -4.21 -1.46 0.61
N VAL A 149 -4.10 -0.15 0.63
CA VAL A 149 -4.69 0.75 -0.36
C VAL A 149 -3.73 0.87 -1.54
N ILE A 150 -4.23 0.61 -2.74
CA ILE A 150 -3.48 0.74 -3.98
C ILE A 150 -4.12 1.85 -4.80
N VAL A 151 -3.31 2.79 -5.28
CA VAL A 151 -3.75 3.91 -6.12
C VAL A 151 -2.87 3.97 -7.36
N VAL A 152 -3.50 4.07 -8.53
CA VAL A 152 -2.86 4.46 -9.78
C VAL A 152 -3.59 5.68 -10.34
N HIS A 153 -2.92 6.83 -10.27
CA HIS A 153 -3.48 8.12 -10.68
C HIS A 153 -2.80 8.64 -11.93
N ASN A 154 -3.56 8.95 -12.97
CA ASN A 154 -3.06 9.64 -14.15
C ASN A 154 -3.06 11.16 -13.89
N ALA A 155 -1.87 11.70 -13.64
CA ALA A 155 -1.67 13.11 -13.30
C ALA A 155 -2.07 14.07 -14.42
N MET A 156 -2.11 13.59 -15.67
CA MET A 156 -2.43 14.38 -16.85
C MET A 156 -3.93 14.50 -17.06
N THR A 157 -4.69 13.42 -16.81
CA THR A 157 -6.14 13.37 -17.05
C THR A 157 -6.98 13.53 -15.78
N GLY A 158 -6.38 13.36 -14.61
CA GLY A 158 -7.07 13.31 -13.32
C GLY A 158 -7.77 11.97 -13.03
N GLN A 159 -7.73 11.02 -13.97
CA GLN A 159 -8.34 9.71 -13.77
C GLN A 159 -7.59 8.92 -12.71
N THR A 160 -8.34 8.30 -11.80
CA THR A 160 -7.80 7.52 -10.69
C THR A 160 -8.45 6.16 -10.67
N GLU A 161 -7.62 5.13 -10.64
CA GLU A 161 -8.03 3.78 -10.27
C GLU A 161 -7.47 3.50 -8.88
N ALA A 162 -8.34 3.13 -7.94
CA ALA A 162 -7.95 2.85 -6.56
C ALA A 162 -8.70 1.65 -6.00
N GLY A 163 -8.17 1.06 -4.93
CA GLY A 163 -8.92 0.08 -4.17
C GLY A 163 -8.12 -0.55 -3.04
N VAL A 164 -8.78 -1.45 -2.34
CA VAL A 164 -8.24 -2.13 -1.17
C VAL A 164 -7.96 -3.58 -1.54
N SER A 165 -6.79 -4.09 -1.19
CA SER A 165 -6.48 -5.51 -1.36
C SER A 165 -7.35 -6.39 -0.47
N LYS A 166 -7.36 -7.70 -0.72
CA LYS A 166 -7.67 -8.66 0.35
C LYS A 166 -6.74 -8.41 1.54
N GLY A 167 -7.13 -8.91 2.70
CA GLY A 167 -6.34 -8.74 3.90
C GLY A 167 -5.94 -10.05 4.56
N VAL A 168 -5.03 -9.98 5.52
CA VAL A 168 -4.66 -11.10 6.38
C VAL A 168 -4.97 -10.72 7.81
N THR A 169 -5.68 -11.59 8.52
CA THR A 169 -5.95 -11.35 9.94
C THR A 169 -4.66 -11.36 10.76
N LEU A 170 -4.68 -10.72 11.93
CA LEU A 170 -3.61 -10.85 12.91
C LEU A 170 -4.16 -10.90 14.32
N HIS A 171 -3.57 -11.76 15.16
CA HIS A 171 -3.92 -11.81 16.57
C HIS A 171 -3.87 -10.41 17.23
N PRO A 172 -4.95 -9.94 17.90
CA PRO A 172 -5.04 -8.57 18.42
C PRO A 172 -3.86 -8.14 19.28
N ALA A 173 -3.34 -9.04 20.12
CA ALA A 173 -2.19 -8.80 20.99
C ALA A 173 -0.96 -8.22 20.27
N PHE A 174 -0.67 -8.59 19.01
CA PHE A 174 0.47 -8.02 18.27
C PHE A 174 0.22 -6.56 17.88
N VAL A 175 -1.01 -6.25 17.47
CA VAL A 175 -1.42 -4.89 17.09
C VAL A 175 -1.52 -4.00 18.34
N GLU A 176 -2.07 -4.51 19.43
CA GLU A 176 -2.15 -3.82 20.72
C GLU A 176 -0.77 -3.47 21.27
N GLU A 177 0.18 -4.40 21.17
CA GLU A 177 1.55 -4.12 21.57
C GLU A 177 2.20 -3.06 20.67
N ALA A 178 2.03 -3.14 19.35
CA ALA A 178 2.53 -2.11 18.43
C ALA A 178 1.98 -0.72 18.79
N ARG A 179 0.69 -0.66 19.18
CA ARG A 179 0.03 0.56 19.68
C ARG A 179 0.61 1.07 20.99
N SER A 180 0.92 0.17 21.93
CA SER A 180 1.52 0.51 23.23
C SER A 180 2.92 1.13 23.12
N ARG A 181 3.64 0.86 22.01
CA ARG A 181 4.98 1.40 21.74
C ARG A 181 4.99 2.85 21.26
N GLY A 182 3.80 3.44 21.12
CA GLY A 182 3.62 4.88 21.00
C GLY A 182 3.06 5.33 19.65
N PHE A 183 2.41 6.48 19.74
CA PHE A 183 1.71 7.14 18.64
C PHE A 183 2.50 8.32 18.11
N VAL A 184 2.22 8.70 16.87
CA VAL A 184 2.84 9.86 16.22
C VAL A 184 2.02 11.10 16.53
N TYR A 185 2.64 12.10 17.16
CA TYR A 185 1.98 13.33 17.63
C TYR A 185 0.71 13.10 18.49
N GLY A 186 0.61 11.95 19.17
CA GLY A 186 -0.57 11.58 19.97
C GLY A 186 -1.76 11.03 19.17
N ASP A 187 -1.61 10.84 17.85
CA ASP A 187 -2.67 10.32 16.99
C ASP A 187 -2.81 8.79 17.12
N GLN A 188 -3.93 8.34 17.69
CA GLN A 188 -4.22 6.93 17.94
C GLN A 188 -4.46 6.10 16.67
N GLU A 189 -4.57 6.76 15.52
CA GLU A 189 -4.75 6.12 14.23
C GLU A 189 -3.40 5.88 13.50
N ARG A 190 -2.27 6.30 14.12
CA ARG A 190 -0.93 6.16 13.54
C ARG A 190 0.15 5.80 14.57
N CYS A 191 0.80 4.65 14.37
CA CYS A 191 1.84 4.12 15.27
C CYS A 191 3.25 4.27 14.70
N ARG A 192 4.23 4.32 15.62
CA ARG A 192 5.68 4.34 15.30
C ARG A 192 6.24 2.96 14.99
N THR A 193 5.61 1.91 15.51
CA THR A 193 6.02 0.51 15.34
C THR A 193 4.94 -0.21 14.55
N THR A 194 5.35 -1.05 13.61
CA THR A 194 4.43 -1.89 12.84
C THR A 194 4.10 -3.17 13.61
N ALA A 195 2.93 -3.76 13.37
CA ALA A 195 2.62 -5.06 13.98
C ALA A 195 3.55 -6.17 13.46
N GLY A 196 4.03 -6.06 12.21
CA GLY A 196 5.02 -6.98 11.65
C GLY A 196 6.35 -6.97 12.39
N GLU A 197 6.80 -5.81 12.88
CA GLU A 197 7.98 -5.72 13.76
C GLU A 197 7.74 -6.45 15.08
N VAL A 198 6.58 -6.26 15.71
CA VAL A 198 6.24 -6.98 16.95
C VAL A 198 6.18 -8.49 16.73
N VAL A 199 5.60 -8.95 15.61
CA VAL A 199 5.57 -10.37 15.25
C VAL A 199 6.98 -10.92 15.11
N ALA A 200 7.85 -10.27 14.34
CA ALA A 200 9.22 -10.74 14.10
C ALA A 200 10.11 -10.70 15.36
N GLU A 201 9.84 -9.79 16.29
CA GLU A 201 10.52 -9.75 17.59
C GLU A 201 10.08 -10.90 18.51
N ARG A 202 8.79 -11.28 18.48
CA ARG A 202 8.24 -12.33 19.34
C ARG A 202 8.43 -13.73 18.79
N ILE A 203 8.36 -13.89 17.47
CA ILE A 203 8.40 -15.18 16.80
C ILE A 203 9.63 -15.22 15.91
N LYS A 204 10.59 -16.06 16.31
CA LYS A 204 11.84 -16.24 15.59
C LYS A 204 11.58 -16.67 14.13
N ASP A 205 12.44 -16.20 13.24
CA ASP A 205 12.47 -16.56 11.82
C ASP A 205 11.24 -16.07 11.00
N VAL A 206 10.44 -15.15 11.53
CA VAL A 206 9.42 -14.42 10.77
C VAL A 206 10.00 -13.15 10.16
N ASP A 207 9.80 -12.97 8.86
CA ASP A 207 10.09 -11.70 8.19
C ASP A 207 9.01 -10.66 8.54
N LYS A 208 9.42 -9.54 9.14
CA LYS A 208 8.51 -8.43 9.48
C LYS A 208 7.80 -7.82 8.26
N ALA A 209 8.39 -7.89 7.06
CA ALA A 209 7.82 -7.33 5.84
C ALA A 209 6.81 -8.28 5.17
N ASN A 210 6.89 -9.58 5.46
CA ASN A 210 6.10 -10.61 4.79
C ASN A 210 5.61 -11.72 5.76
N TRP A 211 5.30 -11.35 7.01
CA TRP A 211 4.83 -12.27 8.05
C TRP A 211 3.55 -13.02 7.66
N GLN A 212 2.78 -12.48 6.71
CA GLN A 212 1.56 -13.04 6.15
C GLN A 212 1.80 -14.41 5.53
N GLU A 213 2.96 -14.61 4.91
CA GLU A 213 3.29 -15.85 4.21
C GLU A 213 3.30 -17.06 5.16
N PRO A 214 4.09 -17.09 6.24
CA PRO A 214 3.96 -18.17 7.21
C PRO A 214 2.59 -18.18 7.89
N ALA A 215 2.00 -17.02 8.20
CA ALA A 215 0.76 -16.93 8.97
C ALA A 215 -0.48 -17.50 8.25
N SER A 216 -0.56 -17.30 6.93
CA SER A 216 -1.78 -17.56 6.13
C SER A 216 -1.55 -18.39 4.88
N GLY A 217 -0.29 -18.71 4.56
CA GLY A 217 0.10 -19.41 3.34
C GLY A 217 0.11 -18.53 2.08
N LYS A 218 -0.22 -17.24 2.18
CA LYS A 218 -0.12 -16.26 1.09
C LYS A 218 0.78 -15.10 1.48
N SER A 219 1.71 -14.75 0.59
CA SER A 219 2.56 -13.58 0.79
C SER A 219 1.77 -12.27 0.66
N ARG A 220 2.25 -11.22 1.32
CA ARG A 220 1.72 -9.87 1.15
C ARG A 220 1.75 -9.42 -0.32
N TYR A 221 2.83 -9.75 -1.02
CA TYR A 221 3.05 -9.33 -2.40
C TYR A 221 2.13 -10.05 -3.38
N GLU A 222 1.77 -11.31 -3.11
CA GLU A 222 0.74 -12.02 -3.87
C GLU A 222 -0.62 -11.32 -3.71
N ILE A 223 -1.04 -11.06 -2.47
CA ILE A 223 -2.33 -10.44 -2.16
C ILE A 223 -2.46 -9.04 -2.77
N VAL A 224 -1.44 -8.20 -2.64
CA VAL A 224 -1.42 -6.86 -3.25
C VAL A 224 -1.33 -6.96 -4.78
N GLY A 225 -0.57 -7.92 -5.29
CA GLY A 225 -0.41 -8.19 -6.72
C GLY A 225 -1.70 -8.59 -7.41
N GLU A 226 -2.53 -9.42 -6.76
CA GLU A 226 -3.88 -9.79 -7.24
C GLU A 226 -4.76 -8.54 -7.45
N ARG A 227 -4.69 -7.57 -6.52
CA ARG A 227 -5.47 -6.32 -6.66
C ARG A 227 -4.97 -5.48 -7.83
N ILE A 228 -3.66 -5.28 -7.98
CA ILE A 228 -3.09 -4.51 -9.11
C ILE A 228 -3.46 -5.19 -10.44
N GLU A 229 -3.49 -6.52 -10.47
CA GLU A 229 -3.86 -7.27 -11.66
C GLU A 229 -5.32 -7.05 -12.06
N ALA A 230 -6.24 -6.91 -11.09
CA ALA A 230 -7.64 -6.62 -11.34
C ALA A 230 -7.93 -5.15 -11.71
N MET A 231 -7.00 -4.22 -11.43
CA MET A 231 -7.21 -2.79 -11.66
C MET A 231 -7.28 -2.40 -13.15
N ASN A 232 -8.17 -1.48 -13.48
CA ASN A 232 -8.24 -0.82 -14.79
C ASN A 232 -7.29 0.38 -14.81
N ILE A 233 -6.03 0.13 -15.18
CA ILE A 233 -5.00 1.16 -15.16
C ILE A 233 -5.39 2.32 -16.12
N PRO A 234 -5.39 3.58 -15.65
CA PRO A 234 -5.82 4.73 -16.45
C PRO A 234 -4.73 5.17 -17.44
N TRP A 235 -4.41 4.28 -18.38
CA TRP A 235 -3.54 4.59 -19.51
C TRP A 235 -4.13 5.74 -20.33
N ASN A 236 -3.26 6.59 -20.88
CA ASN A 236 -3.72 7.59 -21.84
C ASN A 236 -3.93 6.88 -23.18
N ALA A 237 -5.15 6.42 -23.44
CA ALA A 237 -5.54 5.88 -24.74
C ALA A 237 -5.72 7.04 -25.71
N LYS A 238 -4.65 7.37 -26.46
CA LYS A 238 -4.77 8.07 -27.74
C LYS A 238 -4.75 7.05 -28.87
#